data_AF-A0A2V7BEW8-F1
#
_entry.id   AF-A0A2V7BEW8-F1
#
_cell.length_a   1.000
_cell.length_b   1.000
_cell.length_c   1.000
_cell.angle_alpha   90.00
_cell.angle_beta   90.00
_cell.angle_gamma   90.00
#
_symmetry.space_group_name_H-M   'P 1'
#
loop_
_entity.id
_entity.type
_entity.pdbx_description
1 polymer ?
#
loop_
_entity_poly.entity_id
_entity_poly.type
_entity_poly.pdbx_seq_one_letter_code
_entity_poly.pdbx_strand_id
1 'polypeptide(L)'
;MRGAAAGLLVLLALAARPTGAADWGLITPGTTTLEAVRARYGQPTKTTPKKVDDYDTVEWAYEGVQAPVGTYRMTVEFGLLTADGYKKDVVRDFRLDPKPGSFNKKLILDGWGDPSRVGKDGDLEVFLYQEGLLVYFDKEGWDVQTMVFTVPQPTSAVPQR
;
A
#
# COMPACT_ATOMS: atom_id res chain seq x y z
N MET A 1 -57.20 -5.94 -23.55
CA MET A 1 -56.52 -7.24 -23.74
C MET A 1 -55.30 -7.03 -24.62
N ARG A 2 -54.10 -7.41 -24.12
CA ARG A 2 -52.87 -7.84 -24.85
C ARG A 2 -52.24 -6.80 -25.79
N GLY A 3 -50.95 -6.47 -25.80
CA GLY A 3 -49.66 -7.00 -25.32
C GLY A 3 -48.60 -6.22 -26.15
N ALA A 4 -47.29 -6.18 -25.90
CA ALA A 4 -46.40 -6.79 -24.93
C ALA A 4 -45.20 -5.83 -24.76
N ALA A 5 -44.67 -5.74 -23.54
CA ALA A 5 -43.45 -5.01 -23.23
C ALA A 5 -42.22 -5.84 -23.62
N ALA A 6 -41.27 -5.24 -24.33
CA ALA A 6 -39.95 -5.83 -24.56
C ALA A 6 -38.96 -5.17 -23.59
N GLY A 7 -38.63 -5.88 -22.51
CA GLY A 7 -37.65 -5.48 -21.51
C GLY A 7 -36.22 -5.74 -22.01
N LEU A 8 -35.35 -4.76 -21.83
CA LEU A 8 -33.90 -4.93 -21.94
C LEU A 8 -33.33 -4.94 -20.52
N LEU A 9 -33.06 -6.14 -20.01
CA LEU A 9 -32.32 -6.36 -18.75
C LEU A 9 -30.84 -6.12 -19.02
N VAL A 10 -30.33 -4.96 -18.60
CA VAL A 10 -28.89 -4.69 -18.55
C VAL A 10 -28.34 -5.39 -17.32
N LEU A 11 -27.64 -6.51 -17.54
CA LEU A 11 -26.86 -7.19 -16.52
C LEU A 11 -25.64 -6.32 -16.14
N LEU A 12 -25.77 -5.56 -15.05
CA LEU A 12 -24.64 -4.95 -14.35
C LEU A 12 -23.79 -6.05 -13.73
N ALA A 13 -22.71 -6.43 -14.41
CA ALA A 13 -21.66 -7.25 -13.84
C ALA A 13 -20.99 -6.47 -12.69
N LEU A 14 -21.40 -6.75 -11.47
CA LEU A 14 -20.74 -6.29 -10.26
C LEU A 14 -19.37 -6.96 -10.20
N ALA A 15 -18.33 -6.26 -10.65
CA ALA A 15 -16.96 -6.65 -10.35
C ALA A 15 -16.81 -6.59 -8.82
N ALA A 16 -16.76 -7.77 -8.19
CA ALA A 16 -16.40 -7.89 -6.79
C ALA A 16 -14.99 -7.33 -6.62
N ARG A 17 -14.89 -6.09 -6.16
CA ARG A 17 -13.62 -5.53 -5.69
C ARG A 17 -13.26 -6.31 -4.42
N PRO A 18 -12.05 -6.87 -4.30
CA PRO A 18 -11.62 -7.45 -3.04
C PRO A 18 -11.79 -6.37 -1.97
N THR A 19 -12.60 -6.67 -0.96
CA THR A 19 -12.79 -5.82 0.21
C THR A 19 -11.57 -6.03 1.12
N GLY A 20 -10.40 -5.64 0.61
CA GLY A 20 -9.21 -5.44 1.41
C GLY A 20 -9.38 -4.15 2.23
N ALA A 21 -8.59 -4.04 3.29
CA ALA A 21 -8.49 -2.90 4.20
C ALA A 21 -8.90 -1.58 3.54
N ALA A 22 -9.74 -0.81 4.24
CA ALA A 22 -10.51 0.33 3.76
C ALA A 22 -9.90 1.04 2.53
N ASP A 23 -10.71 1.34 1.52
CA ASP A 23 -10.28 1.96 0.26
C ASP A 23 -9.70 3.37 0.51
N TRP A 24 -8.46 3.44 1.01
CA TRP A 24 -7.70 4.66 1.31
C TRP A 24 -7.19 5.32 0.02
N GLY A 25 -7.69 4.88 -1.16
CA GLY A 25 -7.32 5.42 -2.47
C GLY A 25 -5.87 5.14 -2.85
N LEU A 26 -5.33 4.00 -2.41
CA LEU A 26 -3.89 3.74 -2.42
C LEU A 26 -3.40 2.99 -3.65
N ILE A 27 -2.09 3.13 -3.82
CA ILE A 27 -1.26 2.25 -4.62
C ILE A 27 -1.39 0.83 -4.03
N THR A 28 -1.62 -0.17 -4.87
CA THR A 28 -1.57 -1.59 -4.50
C THR A 28 -0.27 -2.21 -5.02
N PRO A 29 0.71 -2.52 -4.16
CA PRO A 29 1.92 -3.23 -4.56
C PRO A 29 1.60 -4.52 -5.32
N GLY A 30 2.40 -4.84 -6.33
CA GLY A 30 2.20 -5.98 -7.23
C GLY A 30 1.15 -5.79 -8.32
N THR A 31 0.32 -4.73 -8.24
CA THR A 31 -0.74 -4.45 -9.22
C THR A 31 -0.61 -3.07 -9.85
N THR A 32 -0.33 -2.06 -9.03
CA THR A 32 -0.28 -0.66 -9.50
C THR A 32 0.97 -0.42 -10.33
N THR A 33 0.79 0.26 -11.45
CA THR A 33 1.87 0.60 -12.37
C THR A 33 2.39 2.01 -12.14
N LEU A 34 3.61 2.27 -12.61
CA LEU A 34 4.24 3.57 -12.67
C LEU A 34 3.35 4.63 -13.33
N GLU A 35 2.70 4.27 -14.44
CA GLU A 35 1.77 5.16 -15.14
C GLU A 35 0.58 5.53 -14.24
N ALA A 36 -0.01 4.56 -13.53
CA ALA A 36 -1.13 4.80 -12.63
C ALA A 36 -0.73 5.68 -11.43
N VAL A 37 0.47 5.49 -10.87
CA VAL A 37 1.01 6.36 -9.82
C VAL A 37 1.17 7.80 -10.34
N ARG A 38 1.76 7.98 -11.52
CA ARG A 38 1.92 9.30 -12.14
C ARG A 38 0.59 9.97 -12.45
N ALA A 39 -0.39 9.22 -12.95
CA ALA A 39 -1.73 9.74 -13.24
C ALA A 39 -2.43 10.25 -11.97
N ARG A 40 -2.16 9.62 -10.81
CA ARG A 40 -2.78 9.97 -9.53
C ARG A 40 -2.06 11.11 -8.80
N TYR A 41 -0.73 11.05 -8.71
CA TYR A 41 0.06 11.96 -7.87
C TYR A 41 0.87 12.99 -8.67
N GLY A 42 0.81 12.94 -10.00
CA GLY A 42 1.63 13.78 -10.87
C GLY A 42 3.09 13.34 -10.89
N GLN A 43 3.97 14.28 -11.26
CA GLN A 43 5.41 14.03 -11.31
C GLN A 43 6.00 13.97 -9.90
N PRO A 44 6.91 13.02 -9.62
CA PRO A 44 7.61 12.97 -8.35
C PRO A 44 8.52 14.19 -8.16
N THR A 45 8.81 14.54 -6.91
CA THR A 45 9.82 15.55 -6.58
C THR A 45 11.24 15.06 -6.85
N LYS A 46 11.46 13.75 -6.71
CA LYS A 46 12.76 13.11 -6.96
C LYS A 46 12.58 11.73 -7.57
N THR A 47 13.45 11.40 -8.51
CA THR A 47 13.59 10.06 -9.09
C THR A 47 15.00 9.55 -8.79
N THR A 48 15.10 8.35 -8.22
CA THR A 48 16.39 7.73 -7.86
C THR A 48 16.47 6.35 -8.51
N PRO A 49 17.40 6.10 -9.45
CA PRO A 49 17.67 4.75 -9.90
C PRO A 49 18.30 3.93 -8.77
N LYS A 50 17.91 2.67 -8.65
CA LYS A 50 18.38 1.72 -7.64
C LYS A 50 18.67 0.38 -8.28
N LYS A 51 19.32 -0.50 -7.52
CA LYS A 51 19.50 -1.90 -7.88
C LYS A 51 19.06 -2.78 -6.71
N VAL A 52 18.13 -3.69 -6.96
CA VAL A 52 17.58 -4.63 -5.98
C VAL A 52 17.52 -6.01 -6.61
N ASP A 53 18.07 -7.02 -5.92
CA ASP A 53 18.12 -8.40 -6.41
C ASP A 53 18.71 -8.51 -7.83
N ASP A 54 19.77 -7.73 -8.10
CA ASP A 54 20.45 -7.54 -9.40
C ASP A 54 19.64 -6.84 -10.52
N TYR A 55 18.38 -6.52 -10.29
CA TYR A 55 17.53 -5.77 -11.22
C TYR A 55 17.63 -4.27 -11.02
N ASP A 56 17.62 -3.52 -12.12
CA ASP A 56 17.53 -2.05 -12.08
C ASP A 56 16.10 -1.64 -11.70
N THR A 57 15.98 -0.98 -10.56
CA THR A 57 14.72 -0.46 -10.00
C THR A 57 14.71 1.07 -10.03
N VAL A 58 13.55 1.66 -9.77
CA VAL A 58 13.44 3.12 -9.65
C VAL A 58 12.58 3.46 -8.44
N GLU A 59 13.07 4.39 -7.63
CA GLU A 59 12.33 4.98 -6.52
C GLU A 59 11.87 6.39 -6.92
N TRP A 60 10.59 6.67 -6.67
CA TRP A 60 10.02 8.00 -6.74
C TRP A 60 9.73 8.53 -5.35
N ALA A 61 10.09 9.78 -5.09
CA ALA A 61 9.69 10.50 -3.89
C ALA A 61 8.68 11.60 -4.23
N TYR A 62 7.73 11.79 -3.32
CA TYR A 62 6.75 12.86 -3.30
C TYR A 62 6.85 13.58 -1.95
N GLU A 63 7.25 14.84 -1.98
CA GLU A 63 7.55 15.65 -0.79
C GLU A 63 6.88 17.01 -0.89
N GLY A 64 6.75 17.72 0.23
CA GLY A 64 6.20 19.07 0.26
C GLY A 64 4.76 19.11 -0.27
N VAL A 65 4.51 19.95 -1.28
CA VAL A 65 3.16 20.12 -1.86
C VAL A 65 2.70 18.94 -2.72
N GLN A 66 3.64 18.08 -3.15
CA GLN A 66 3.35 16.87 -3.92
C GLN A 66 3.13 15.64 -3.04
N ALA A 67 3.48 15.71 -1.75
CA ALA A 67 3.18 14.64 -0.81
C ALA A 67 1.66 14.52 -0.58
N PRO A 68 1.14 13.31 -0.37
CA PRO A 68 -0.25 13.12 0.07
C PRO A 68 -0.58 13.94 1.32
N VAL A 69 -1.84 14.40 1.42
CA VAL A 69 -2.32 15.15 2.59
C VAL A 69 -2.06 14.35 3.88
N GLY A 70 -1.57 15.03 4.92
CA GLY A 70 -1.21 14.39 6.19
C GLY A 70 0.13 13.66 6.18
N THR A 71 0.94 13.79 5.11
CA THR A 71 2.28 13.17 5.04
C THR A 71 3.37 14.20 4.83
N TYR A 72 4.57 13.91 5.35
CA TYR A 72 5.79 14.64 4.98
C TYR A 72 6.32 14.13 3.65
N ARG A 73 6.28 12.81 3.47
CA ARG A 73 6.87 12.13 2.33
C ARG A 73 6.10 10.86 2.00
N MET A 74 5.96 10.61 0.71
CA MET A 74 5.68 9.28 0.16
C MET A 74 6.84 8.87 -0.73
N THR A 75 7.29 7.62 -0.59
CA THR A 75 8.22 7.01 -1.55
C THR A 75 7.58 5.78 -2.17
N VAL A 76 7.78 5.59 -3.46
CA VAL A 76 7.23 4.46 -4.23
C VAL A 76 8.37 3.82 -4.98
N GLU A 77 8.60 2.53 -4.75
CA GLU A 77 9.62 1.76 -5.45
C GLU A 77 8.98 0.86 -6.51
N PHE A 78 9.51 0.92 -7.73
CA PHE A 78 9.07 0.14 -8.88
C PHE A 78 10.13 -0.89 -9.26
N GLY A 79 9.67 -2.01 -9.77
CA GLY A 79 10.52 -3.13 -10.17
C GLY A 79 10.29 -4.34 -9.29
N LEU A 80 9.37 -5.19 -9.71
CA LEU A 80 8.99 -6.39 -8.97
C LEU A 80 9.33 -7.65 -9.75
N LEU A 81 10.10 -8.55 -9.14
CA LEU A 81 10.31 -9.89 -9.67
C LEU A 81 9.10 -10.78 -9.30
N THR A 82 8.44 -11.36 -10.31
CA THR A 82 7.36 -12.33 -10.11
C THR A 82 7.72 -13.68 -10.72
N ALA A 83 6.88 -14.69 -10.53
CA ALA A 83 7.02 -15.99 -11.19
C ALA A 83 7.02 -15.87 -12.74
N ASP A 84 6.37 -14.83 -13.28
CA ASP A 84 6.32 -14.53 -14.72
C ASP A 84 7.46 -13.60 -15.19
N GLY A 85 8.49 -13.46 -14.37
CA GLY A 85 9.66 -12.64 -14.62
C GLY A 85 9.57 -11.21 -14.06
N TYR A 86 10.60 -10.42 -14.36
CA TYR A 86 10.76 -9.07 -13.83
C TYR A 86 9.77 -8.07 -14.47
N LYS A 87 9.04 -7.34 -13.62
CA LYS A 87 8.07 -6.30 -14.00
C LYS A 87 8.60 -4.93 -13.57
N LYS A 88 9.33 -4.26 -14.46
CA LYS A 88 10.01 -2.98 -14.19
C LYS A 88 9.07 -1.83 -13.75
N ASP A 89 7.85 -1.79 -14.28
CA ASP A 89 6.92 -0.67 -14.08
C ASP A 89 5.89 -0.93 -12.98
N VAL A 90 5.97 -2.06 -12.28
CA VAL A 90 5.01 -2.43 -11.21
C VAL A 90 5.59 -2.02 -9.87
N VAL A 91 4.75 -1.44 -9.02
CA VAL A 91 5.13 -1.08 -7.65
C VAL A 91 5.49 -2.34 -6.87
N ARG A 92 6.71 -2.37 -6.32
CA ARG A 92 7.20 -3.40 -5.41
C ARG A 92 6.75 -3.13 -3.99
N ASP A 93 6.93 -1.89 -3.55
CA ASP A 93 6.55 -1.38 -2.25
C ASP A 93 6.41 0.15 -2.29
N PHE A 94 5.75 0.70 -1.28
CA PHE A 94 5.76 2.13 -1.04
C PHE A 94 5.69 2.43 0.45
N ARG A 95 6.20 3.60 0.83
CA ARG A 95 6.28 4.05 2.21
C ARG A 95 5.62 5.42 2.36
N LEU A 96 4.86 5.59 3.44
CA LEU A 96 4.31 6.86 3.89
C LEU A 96 4.95 7.26 5.22
N ASP A 97 5.46 8.48 5.27
CA ASP A 97 5.93 9.14 6.49
C ASP A 97 4.89 10.20 6.88
N PRO A 98 3.89 9.85 7.71
CA PRO A 98 2.84 10.77 8.11
C PRO A 98 3.34 11.89 9.03
N LYS A 99 2.60 13.00 9.06
CA LYS A 99 2.80 14.05 10.07
C LYS A 99 2.19 13.59 11.40
N PRO A 100 2.74 14.00 12.56
CA PRO A 100 2.16 13.69 13.88
C PRO A 100 0.66 13.99 13.92
N GLY A 101 -0.11 13.10 14.54
CA GLY A 101 -1.56 13.17 14.62
C GLY A 101 -2.34 12.90 13.32
N SER A 102 -1.69 12.67 12.17
CA SER A 102 -2.40 12.33 10.91
C SER A 102 -2.95 10.90 10.94
N PHE A 103 -2.19 9.99 11.55
CA PHE A 103 -2.60 8.62 11.81
C PHE A 103 -2.17 8.25 13.23
N ASN A 104 -3.04 7.53 13.93
CA ASN A 104 -2.76 6.98 15.24
C ASN A 104 -3.20 5.52 15.30
N LYS A 105 -2.78 4.82 16.34
CA LYS A 105 -3.09 3.40 16.57
C LYS A 105 -4.57 3.08 16.45
N LYS A 106 -5.45 3.92 17.00
CA LYS A 106 -6.90 3.71 16.89
C LYS A 106 -7.36 3.75 15.43
N LEU A 107 -6.95 4.75 14.65
CA LEU A 107 -7.32 4.87 13.24
C LEU A 107 -6.80 3.68 12.40
N ILE A 108 -5.61 3.18 12.73
CA ILE A 108 -5.06 1.98 12.09
C ILE A 108 -5.94 0.76 12.38
N LEU A 109 -6.27 0.50 13.65
CA LEU A 109 -7.14 -0.62 14.04
C LEU A 109 -8.55 -0.49 13.47
N ASP A 110 -9.13 0.71 13.50
CA ASP A 110 -10.47 0.95 12.94
C ASP A 110 -10.50 0.75 11.41
N GLY A 111 -9.40 1.06 10.72
CA GLY A 111 -9.32 1.00 9.25
C GLY A 111 -8.84 -0.35 8.67
N TRP A 112 -7.91 -1.02 9.36
CA TRP A 112 -7.25 -2.25 8.92
C TRP A 112 -7.60 -3.47 9.77
N GLY A 113 -8.31 -3.28 10.88
CA GLY A 113 -8.60 -4.33 11.84
C GLY A 113 -7.38 -4.70 12.69
N ASP A 114 -7.51 -5.85 13.36
CA ASP A 114 -6.45 -6.38 14.21
C ASP A 114 -5.23 -6.82 13.36
N PRO A 115 -4.00 -6.46 13.78
CA PRO A 115 -2.81 -6.90 13.08
C PRO A 115 -2.63 -8.42 13.21
N SER A 116 -2.11 -9.04 12.15
CA SER A 116 -1.77 -10.47 12.18
C SER A 116 -0.68 -10.77 13.23
N ARG A 117 0.20 -9.81 13.50
CA ARG A 117 1.21 -9.88 14.56
C ARG A 117 1.55 -8.48 15.08
N VAL A 118 1.79 -8.39 16.38
CA VAL A 118 2.43 -7.22 17.02
C VAL A 118 3.89 -7.60 17.32
N GLY A 119 4.82 -6.74 16.92
CA GLY A 119 6.25 -6.90 17.11
C GLY A 119 6.90 -5.64 17.67
N LYS A 120 8.22 -5.67 17.77
CA LYS A 120 9.04 -4.50 18.11
C LYS A 120 10.22 -4.39 17.15
N ASP A 121 10.56 -3.16 16.81
CA ASP A 121 11.82 -2.79 16.15
C ASP A 121 12.53 -1.74 17.01
N GLY A 122 13.56 -2.18 17.73
CA GLY A 122 14.13 -1.40 18.83
C GLY A 122 13.07 -1.06 19.89
N ASP A 123 12.86 0.24 20.11
CA ASP A 123 11.86 0.76 21.06
C ASP A 123 10.47 0.96 20.44
N LEU A 124 10.33 0.79 19.12
CA LEU A 124 9.09 1.07 18.41
C LEU A 124 8.20 -0.17 18.38
N GLU A 125 6.91 0.02 18.66
CA GLU A 125 5.92 -1.02 18.42
C GLU A 125 5.60 -1.09 16.93
N VAL A 126 5.48 -2.31 16.40
CA VAL A 126 5.19 -2.56 14.99
C VAL A 126 3.96 -3.43 14.85
N PHE A 127 2.98 -2.99 14.08
CA PHE A 127 1.88 -3.83 13.62
C PHE A 127 2.22 -4.42 12.25
N LEU A 128 2.05 -5.74 12.13
CA LEU A 128 2.26 -6.48 10.89
C LEU A 128 0.93 -7.05 10.42
N TYR A 129 0.51 -6.64 9.23
CA TYR A 129 -0.63 -7.16 8.49
C TYR A 129 -0.10 -8.01 7.35
N GLN A 130 -0.49 -9.29 7.31
CA GLN A 130 -0.02 -10.26 6.30
C GLN A 130 -0.37 -9.85 4.87
N GLU A 131 -1.40 -9.04 4.71
CA GLU A 131 -1.85 -8.43 3.46
C GLU A 131 -0.83 -7.43 2.89
N GLY A 132 0.25 -7.15 3.62
CA GLY A 132 1.41 -6.40 3.13
C GLY A 132 1.58 -5.03 3.78
N LEU A 133 1.01 -4.76 4.95
CA LEU A 133 1.20 -3.50 5.67
C LEU A 133 2.04 -3.70 6.94
N LEU A 134 3.06 -2.87 7.11
CA LEU A 134 3.76 -2.68 8.37
C LEU A 134 3.51 -1.26 8.86
N VAL A 135 3.15 -1.12 10.13
CA VAL A 135 2.93 0.19 10.78
C VAL A 135 3.86 0.31 11.97
N TYR A 136 4.74 1.30 11.92
CA TYR A 136 5.67 1.63 13.00
C TYR A 136 5.06 2.78 13.79
N PHE A 137 4.84 2.56 15.08
CA PHE A 137 4.38 3.60 16.00
C PHE A 137 5.57 4.32 16.63
N ASP A 138 5.29 5.50 17.18
CA ASP A 138 6.22 6.20 18.05
C ASP A 138 6.54 5.43 19.34
N LYS A 139 7.40 6.00 20.18
CA LYS A 139 7.87 5.34 21.42
C LYS A 139 6.74 5.21 22.44
N GLU A 140 5.76 6.10 22.36
CA GLU A 140 4.55 6.11 23.15
C GLU A 140 3.54 5.06 22.65
N GLY A 141 3.77 4.51 21.44
CA GLY A 141 2.92 3.51 20.81
C GLY A 141 1.58 4.07 20.37
N TRP A 142 1.48 5.37 20.06
CA TRP A 142 0.24 6.03 19.70
C TRP A 142 0.25 6.59 18.30
N ASP A 143 1.14 7.52 17.97
CA ASP A 143 1.19 8.09 16.62
C ASP A 143 1.93 7.16 15.67
N VAL A 144 1.47 7.12 14.42
CA VAL A 144 2.18 6.39 13.37
C VAL A 144 3.36 7.23 12.93
N GLN A 145 4.56 6.64 12.92
CA GLN A 145 5.75 7.27 12.37
C GLN A 145 6.00 6.87 10.91
N THR A 146 5.69 5.63 10.55
CA THR A 146 5.92 5.10 9.20
C THR A 146 4.93 4.00 8.88
N MET A 147 4.40 4.02 7.67
CA MET A 147 3.65 2.92 7.08
C MET A 147 4.41 2.40 5.87
N VAL A 148 4.66 1.09 5.82
CA VAL A 148 5.30 0.43 4.68
C VAL A 148 4.32 -0.56 4.09
N PHE A 149 4.05 -0.41 2.80
CA PHE A 149 3.14 -1.24 2.04
C PHE A 149 3.95 -2.05 1.04
N THR A 150 3.75 -3.35 1.06
CA THR A 150 4.47 -4.34 0.26
C THR A 150 3.47 -5.27 -0.41
N VAL A 151 3.93 -6.13 -1.30
CA VAL A 151 3.13 -7.31 -1.70
C VAL A 151 2.82 -8.17 -0.47
N PRO A 152 1.72 -8.95 -0.46
CA PRO A 152 1.40 -9.84 0.66
C PRO A 152 2.60 -10.67 1.08
N GLN A 153 2.91 -10.63 2.38
CA GLN A 153 4.08 -11.31 2.91
C GLN A 153 3.73 -12.77 3.17
N PRO A 154 4.50 -13.74 2.66
CA PRO A 154 4.27 -15.14 2.99
C PRO A 154 4.39 -15.32 4.50
N THR A 155 3.48 -16.11 5.07
CA THR A 155 3.51 -16.44 6.50
C THR A 155 4.84 -17.14 6.78
N SER A 156 5.75 -16.48 7.47
CA SER A 156 6.87 -17.20 8.08
C SER A 156 6.26 -18.15 9.11
N ALA A 157 6.12 -19.42 8.74
CA ALA A 157 5.88 -20.49 9.69
C ALA A 157 7.01 -20.39 10.73
N VAL A 158 6.66 -20.01 11.95
CA VAL A 158 7.63 -19.95 13.05
C VAL A 158 8.20 -21.35 13.20
N PRO A 159 9.53 -21.57 13.11
CA PRO A 159 10.11 -22.79 13.63
C PRO A 159 9.85 -22.75 15.13
N GLN A 160 9.01 -23.66 15.62
CA GLN A 160 8.85 -23.92 17.04
C GLN A 160 10.27 -24.24 17.57
N ARG A 161 10.83 -23.33 18.38
CA ARG A 161 12.00 -23.61 19.19
C ARG A 161 11.55 -23.91 20.61
#